data_AF-A0AAN8D992-F1
#
_entry.id   AF-A0AAN8D992-F1
#
_cell.length_a   1.000
_cell.length_b   1.000
_cell.length_c   1.000
_cell.angle_alpha   90.00
_cell.angle_beta   90.00
_cell.angle_gamma   90.00
#
_symmetry.space_group_name_H-M   'P 1'
#
loop_
_entity.id
_entity.type
_entity.pdbx_description
1 polymer ?
#
loop_
_entity_poly.entity_id
_entity_poly.type
_entity_poly.pdbx_seq_one_letter_code
_entity_poly.pdbx_strand_id
1 'polypeptide(L)'
;MCAYKLVTVKFKWWGLQNKVESFIQKQEKRLFTNFHRQLFCWIDKWIDLNMEDIRRMEEETRKELDEMRVKDPVKGMVALED
;
A
#
# COMPACT_ATOMS: atom_id res chain seq x y z
N MET A 1 6.12 -14.43 -13.62
CA MET A 1 4.91 -13.65 -13.98
C MET A 1 5.25 -12.16 -14.01
N CYS A 2 4.40 -11.30 -14.58
CA CYS A 2 4.59 -9.84 -14.55
C CYS A 2 3.24 -9.15 -14.29
N ALA A 3 3.24 -8.08 -13.48
CA ALA A 3 2.07 -7.26 -13.23
C ALA A 3 2.28 -5.86 -13.84
N TYR A 4 1.64 -5.60 -14.97
CA TYR A 4 1.70 -4.31 -15.67
C TYR A 4 0.67 -3.33 -15.06
N LYS A 5 1.10 -2.58 -14.04
CA LYS A 5 0.24 -1.61 -13.32
C LYS A 5 0.31 -0.23 -13.98
N LEU A 6 -0.65 0.09 -14.85
CA LEU A 6 -0.81 1.41 -15.45
C LEU A 6 -1.46 2.38 -14.45
N VAL A 7 -0.72 3.38 -13.98
CA VAL A 7 -1.19 4.34 -12.96
C VAL A 7 -1.52 5.68 -13.60
N THR A 8 -2.77 6.11 -13.46
CA THR A 8 -3.24 7.44 -13.89
C THR A 8 -3.54 8.29 -12.66
N VAL A 9 -2.93 9.48 -12.58
CA VAL A 9 -3.16 10.44 -11.50
C VAL A 9 -3.73 11.72 -12.09
N LYS A 10 -4.74 12.29 -11.42
CA LYS A 10 -5.33 13.58 -11.79
C LYS A 10 -5.50 14.44 -10.55
N PHE A 11 -4.82 15.58 -10.50
CA PHE A 11 -4.93 16.56 -9.42
C PHE A 11 -5.08 17.97 -10.01
N LYS A 12 -6.33 18.39 -10.25
CA LYS A 12 -6.62 19.67 -10.90
C LYS A 12 -6.68 20.81 -9.87
N TRP A 13 -5.52 21.38 -9.56
CA TRP A 13 -5.40 22.58 -8.73
C TRP A 13 -4.41 23.56 -9.36
N TRP A 14 -4.87 24.80 -9.58
CA TRP A 14 -4.03 25.87 -10.13
C TRP A 14 -2.75 26.09 -9.30
N GLY A 15 -1.60 26.06 -9.96
CA GLY A 15 -0.28 26.24 -9.34
C GLY A 15 0.30 25.00 -8.64
N LEU A 16 -0.47 23.93 -8.42
CA LEU A 16 -0.01 22.72 -7.72
C LEU A 16 -0.11 21.43 -8.53
N GLN A 17 -0.87 21.41 -9.62
CA GLN A 17 -1.15 20.21 -10.42
C GLN A 17 0.09 19.36 -10.69
N ASN A 18 1.07 19.89 -11.44
CA ASN A 18 2.23 19.11 -11.85
C ASN A 18 3.08 18.61 -10.66
N LYS A 19 3.22 19.43 -9.61
CA LYS A 19 3.98 19.06 -8.40
C LYS A 19 3.32 17.89 -7.69
N VAL A 20 2.01 17.96 -7.48
CA VAL A 20 1.26 16.94 -6.74
C VAL A 20 1.09 15.66 -7.57
N GLU A 21 0.79 15.76 -8.86
CA GLU A 21 0.70 14.59 -9.73
C GLU A 21 2.03 13.83 -9.78
N SER A 22 3.15 14.55 -9.92
CA SER A 22 4.49 13.96 -9.90
C SER A 22 4.83 13.33 -8.54
N PHE A 23 4.46 14.01 -7.44
CA PHE A 23 4.65 13.49 -6.09
C PHE A 23 3.89 12.17 -5.88
N ILE A 24 2.61 12.09 -6.25
CA ILE A 24 1.81 10.87 -6.11
C ILE A 24 2.42 9.74 -6.93
N GLN A 25 2.83 10.00 -8.18
CA GLN A 25 3.48 8.98 -9.02
C GLN A 25 4.77 8.44 -8.38
N LYS A 26 5.58 9.31 -7.75
CA LYS A 26 6.78 8.88 -7.00
C LYS A 26 6.41 7.99 -5.79
N GLN A 27 5.38 8.37 -5.03
CA GLN A 27 4.94 7.57 -3.87
C GLN A 27 4.35 6.21 -4.28
N GLU A 28 3.56 6.15 -5.37
CA GLU A 28 3.05 4.89 -5.92
C GLU A 28 4.18 3.95 -6.34
N LYS A 29 5.20 4.49 -7.03
CA LYS A 29 6.40 3.71 -7.37
C LYS A 29 7.12 3.19 -6.11
N ARG A 30 7.25 4.02 -5.07
CA ARG A 30 7.85 3.63 -3.77
C ARG A 30 7.03 2.54 -3.10
N LEU A 31 5.71 2.68 -3.06
CA LEU A 31 4.77 1.70 -2.50
C LEU A 31 4.91 0.36 -3.21
N PHE A 32 4.80 0.32 -4.55
CA PHE A 32 4.93 -0.93 -5.30
C PHE A 32 6.30 -1.58 -5.11
N THR A 33 7.36 -0.79 -5.06
CA THR A 33 8.72 -1.32 -4.84
C THR A 33 8.83 -2.02 -3.50
N ASN A 34 8.40 -1.36 -2.41
CA ASN A 34 8.47 -1.93 -1.07
C ASN A 34 7.51 -3.09 -0.88
N PHE A 35 6.29 -2.96 -1.39
CA PHE A 35 5.25 -3.98 -1.29
C PHE A 35 5.69 -5.29 -1.94
N HIS A 36 6.20 -5.29 -3.18
CA HIS A 36 6.58 -6.55 -3.84
C HIS A 36 7.85 -7.17 -3.22
N ARG A 37 8.75 -6.36 -2.64
CA ARG A 37 9.88 -6.87 -1.83
C ARG A 37 9.36 -7.61 -0.60
N GLN A 38 8.44 -7.01 0.14
CA GLN A 38 7.82 -7.64 1.32
C GLN A 38 7.03 -8.89 0.94
N LEU A 39 6.21 -8.82 -0.11
CA LEU A 39 5.42 -9.94 -0.61
C LEU A 39 6.30 -11.16 -0.90
N PHE A 40 7.44 -10.95 -1.56
CA PHE A 40 8.39 -12.04 -1.83
C PHE A 40 9.07 -12.54 -0.55
N CYS A 41 9.57 -11.64 0.30
CA CYS A 41 10.17 -12.02 1.59
C CYS A 41 9.20 -12.71 2.56
N TRP A 42 7.88 -12.61 2.32
CA TRP A 42 6.85 -13.27 3.10
C TRP A 42 6.28 -14.52 2.44
N ILE A 43 6.91 -15.05 1.38
CA ILE A 43 6.39 -16.21 0.63
C ILE A 43 6.04 -17.39 1.52
N ASP A 44 6.89 -17.72 2.49
CA ASP A 44 6.67 -18.83 3.44
C ASP A 44 5.45 -18.63 4.36
N LYS A 45 4.91 -17.40 4.44
CA LYS A 45 3.74 -17.08 5.25
C LYS A 45 2.43 -17.24 4.50
N TRP A 46 2.45 -17.21 3.17
CA TRP A 46 1.23 -17.19 2.36
C TRP A 46 1.16 -18.24 1.26
N ILE A 47 2.25 -18.91 0.91
CA ILE A 47 2.29 -19.86 -0.21
C ILE A 47 1.35 -21.06 -0.03
N ASP A 48 1.14 -21.50 1.21
CA ASP A 48 0.28 -22.64 1.54
C ASP A 48 -1.17 -22.24 1.90
N LEU A 49 -1.49 -20.95 1.88
CA LEU A 49 -2.83 -20.48 2.20
C LEU A 49 -3.79 -20.74 1.04
N ASN A 50 -5.01 -21.17 1.38
CA ASN A 50 -6.11 -21.21 0.42
C ASN A 50 -6.95 -19.92 0.49
N MET A 51 -7.92 -19.78 -0.43
CA MET A 51 -8.77 -18.59 -0.47
C MET A 51 -9.68 -18.42 0.75
N GLU A 52 -10.10 -19.51 1.41
CA GLU A 52 -10.91 -19.44 2.64
C GLU A 52 -10.09 -18.88 3.81
N ASP A 53 -8.82 -19.28 3.93
CA ASP A 53 -7.90 -18.72 4.92
C ASP A 53 -7.72 -17.22 4.72
N ILE A 54 -7.55 -16.77 3.47
CA ILE A 54 -7.46 -15.34 3.15
C ILE A 54 -8.74 -14.59 3.56
N ARG A 55 -9.93 -15.13 3.28
CA ARG A 55 -11.20 -14.50 3.70
C ARG A 55 -11.34 -14.38 5.21
N ARG A 56 -10.91 -15.40 5.96
CA ARG A 56 -10.88 -15.35 7.43
C ARG A 56 -9.91 -14.27 7.93
N MET A 57 -8.70 -14.22 7.36
CA MET A 57 -7.70 -13.19 7.68
C MET A 57 -8.18 -11.78 7.35
N GLU A 58 -8.90 -11.57 6.23
CA GLU A 58 -9.49 -10.27 5.88
C GLU A 58 -10.48 -9.77 6.95
N GLU A 59 -11.33 -10.66 7.48
CA GLU A 59 -12.30 -10.35 8.53
C GLU A 59 -11.64 -10.00 9.87
N GLU A 60 -10.61 -10.76 10.26
CA GLU A 60 -9.80 -10.51 11.46
C GLU A 60 -9.04 -9.18 11.33
N THR A 61 -8.33 -9.01 10.21
CA THR A 61 -7.53 -7.80 9.91
C THR A 61 -8.40 -6.55 9.91
N ARG A 62 -9.66 -6.63 9.44
CA ARG A 62 -10.57 -5.48 9.47
C ARG A 62 -10.81 -4.97 10.89
N LYS A 63 -11.09 -5.88 11.83
CA LYS A 63 -11.32 -5.54 13.25
C LYS A 63 -10.06 -4.98 13.88
N GLU A 64 -8.92 -5.63 13.64
CA GLU A 64 -7.62 -5.17 14.14
C GLU A 64 -7.27 -3.77 13.65
N LEU A 65 -7.44 -3.48 12.35
CA LEU A 65 -7.17 -2.16 11.78
C LEU A 65 -8.05 -1.06 12.38
N ASP A 66 -9.33 -1.34 12.63
CA ASP A 66 -10.23 -0.39 13.28
C ASP A 66 -9.81 -0.09 14.73
N GLU A 67 -9.40 -1.10 15.48
CA GLU A 67 -8.90 -0.93 16.84
C GLU A 67 -7.57 -0.18 16.88
N MET A 68 -6.61 -0.58 16.04
CA MET A 68 -5.29 0.05 15.95
C MET A 68 -5.39 1.52 15.56
N ARG A 69 -6.33 1.88 14.66
CA ARG A 69 -6.53 3.27 14.24
C ARG A 69 -6.94 4.20 15.40
N VAL A 70 -7.66 3.67 16.39
CA VAL A 70 -8.14 4.46 17.55
C VAL A 70 -7.15 4.44 18.71
N LYS A 71 -6.51 3.28 18.94
CA LYS A 71 -5.71 3.03 20.15
C LYS A 71 -4.22 3.26 19.95
N ASP A 72 -3.69 2.98 18.77
CA ASP A 72 -2.24 2.95 18.55
C ASP A 72 -1.69 4.33 18.16
N PRO A 73 -0.41 4.61 18.48
CA PRO A 73 0.27 5.78 17.96
C PRO A 73 0.49 5.69 16.44
N VAL A 74 0.73 6.84 15.82
CA VAL A 74 1.08 6.95 14.39
C VAL A 74 2.32 6.10 14.09
N LYS A 75 2.23 5.28 13.03
CA LYS A 75 3.29 4.35 12.62
C LYS A 75 3.32 4.15 11.10
N GLY A 76 4.42 3.58 10.61
CA GLY A 76 4.61 3.25 9.20
C GLY A 76 5.39 4.31 8.42
N MET A 77 5.12 4.40 7.12
CA MET A 77 5.87 5.27 6.22
C MET A 77 5.47 6.73 6.39
N VAL A 78 6.47 7.60 6.45
CA VAL A 78 6.29 9.06 6.31
C VAL A 78 6.62 9.45 4.86
N ALA A 79 5.79 10.31 4.28
CA ALA A 79 6.11 10.94 3.01
C ALA A 79 7.20 11.99 3.23
N LEU A 80 8.34 11.82 2.57
CA LEU A 80 9.41 12.80 2.54
C LEU A 80 9.38 13.47 1.16
N GLU A 81 9.54 14.80 1.13
CA GLU A 81 9.86 15.51 -0.10
C GLU A 81 11.36 15.30 -0.39
N ASP A 82 11.69 14.32 -1.24
CA ASP A 82 13.00 14.26 -1.92
C ASP A 82 12.96 15.11 -3.22
#